data_AF-A0A329KYA8-F1
#
_entry.id   AF-A0A329KYA8-F1
#
_cell.length_a   1.000
_cell.length_b   1.000
_cell.length_c   1.000
_cell.angle_alpha   90.00
_cell.angle_beta   90.00
_cell.angle_gamma   90.00
#
_symmetry.space_group_name_H-M   'P 1'
#
loop_
_entity.id
_entity.type
_entity.pdbx_description
1 polymer ?
#
loop_
_entity_poly.entity_id
_entity_poly.type
_entity_poly.pdbx_seq_one_letter_code
_entity_poly.pdbx_strand_id
1 'polypeptide(L)'
;MAGREPPAAAPDWLLLRIPVGTVWSEESAFRGALATAGAVAFGARAGRLLQAGAFGLSHIADARATGEPVAGTVLVTGIAGWLFGWLADRSGSLAAPMLAHLAINEAGAIAVLAVQSPHR
;
A
#
# COMPACT_ATOMS: atom_id res chain seq x y z
N MET A 1 20.97 -18.20 17.12
CA MET A 1 21.25 -17.02 16.26
C MET A 1 20.60 -17.27 14.91
N ALA A 2 19.35 -16.84 14.73
CA ALA A 2 18.68 -16.97 13.43
C ALA A 2 19.31 -15.94 12.48
N GLY A 3 19.88 -16.42 11.37
CA GLY A 3 20.45 -15.58 10.33
C GLY A 3 19.36 -14.65 9.81
N ARG A 4 19.51 -13.35 10.06
CA ARG A 4 18.73 -12.34 9.34
C ARG A 4 19.20 -12.41 7.90
N GLU A 5 18.29 -12.77 6.98
CA GLU A 5 18.56 -12.62 5.55
C GLU A 5 19.06 -11.20 5.29
N PRO A 6 20.09 -11.02 4.44
CA PRO A 6 20.53 -9.69 4.07
C PRO A 6 19.33 -8.90 3.53
N PRO A 7 19.27 -7.57 3.76
CA PRO A 7 18.24 -6.75 3.15
C PRO A 7 18.22 -7.06 1.65
N ALA A 8 17.02 -7.20 1.08
CA ALA A 8 16.83 -7.37 -0.35
C ALA A 8 17.75 -6.38 -1.08
N ALA A 9 18.54 -6.87 -2.04
CA ALA A 9 19.35 -5.99 -2.86
C ALA A 9 18.41 -4.93 -3.45
N ALA A 10 18.84 -3.65 -3.48
CA ALA A 10 17.98 -2.55 -3.95
C ALA A 10 17.20 -2.87 -5.25
N PRO A 11 17.77 -3.57 -6.26
CA PRO A 11 17.01 -4.00 -7.43
C PRO A 11 15.86 -4.98 -7.15
N ASP A 12 16.04 -5.97 -6.26
CA ASP A 12 14.97 -6.89 -5.87
C ASP A 12 13.82 -6.15 -5.18
N TRP A 13 14.17 -5.21 -4.30
CA TRP A 13 13.19 -4.42 -3.58
C TRP A 13 12.36 -3.53 -4.51
N LEU A 14 13.02 -2.76 -5.37
CA LEU A 14 12.40 -1.76 -6.27
C LEU A 14 11.71 -2.41 -7.48
N LEU A 15 12.21 -3.55 -7.99
CA LEU A 15 11.69 -4.13 -9.24
C LEU A 15 10.69 -5.26 -9.04
N LEU A 16 10.71 -5.93 -7.88
CA LEU A 16 9.86 -7.11 -7.64
C LEU A 16 8.99 -6.93 -6.39
N ARG A 17 9.60 -6.64 -5.24
CA ARG A 17 8.86 -6.62 -3.98
C ARG A 17 7.87 -5.47 -3.91
N ILE A 18 8.27 -4.24 -4.27
CA ILE A 18 7.34 -3.11 -4.28
C ILE A 18 6.29 -3.26 -5.39
N PRO A 19 6.65 -3.49 -6.67
CA PRO A 19 5.63 -3.51 -7.74
C PRO A 19 4.66 -4.69 -7.63
N VAL A 20 5.16 -5.89 -7.31
CA VAL A 20 4.36 -7.13 -7.31
C VAL A 20 3.93 -7.52 -5.91
N GLY A 21 4.88 -7.60 -4.98
CA GLY A 21 4.63 -8.04 -3.60
C GLY A 21 3.73 -7.08 -2.82
N THR A 22 3.83 -5.78 -3.10
CA THR A 22 3.02 -4.75 -2.45
C THR A 22 1.94 -4.22 -3.38
N VAL A 23 2.30 -3.45 -4.41
CA VAL A 23 1.32 -2.65 -5.17
C VAL A 23 0.32 -3.52 -5.91
N TRP A 24 0.76 -4.45 -6.74
CA TRP A 24 -0.15 -5.31 -7.48
C TRP A 24 -1.07 -6.09 -6.55
N SER A 25 -0.50 -6.69 -5.50
CA SER A 25 -1.24 -7.50 -4.53
C SER A 25 -2.28 -6.68 -3.78
N GLU A 26 -1.92 -5.52 -3.23
CA GLU A 26 -2.80 -4.68 -2.46
C GLU A 26 -3.88 -4.02 -3.32
N GLU A 27 -3.51 -3.43 -4.46
CA GLU A 27 -4.50 -2.79 -5.34
C GLU A 27 -5.51 -3.81 -5.87
N SER A 28 -5.05 -5.00 -6.25
CA SER A 28 -5.94 -6.07 -6.73
C SER A 28 -6.88 -6.57 -5.62
N ALA A 29 -6.37 -6.74 -4.40
CA ALA A 29 -7.18 -7.23 -3.28
C ALA A 29 -8.21 -6.18 -2.79
N PHE A 30 -7.76 -4.95 -2.54
CA PHE A 30 -8.59 -3.93 -1.90
C PHE A 30 -9.42 -3.14 -2.91
N ARG A 31 -8.81 -2.61 -3.97
CA ARG A 31 -9.48 -1.76 -4.96
C ARG A 31 -10.15 -2.59 -6.06
N GLY A 32 -9.56 -3.72 -6.44
CA GLY A 32 -10.16 -4.67 -7.37
C GLY A 32 -11.26 -5.48 -6.71
N ALA A 33 -10.91 -6.42 -5.84
CA ALA A 33 -11.85 -7.41 -5.32
C ALA A 33 -12.79 -6.83 -4.24
N LEU A 34 -12.24 -6.30 -3.14
CA LEU A 34 -13.05 -5.90 -1.98
C LEU A 34 -13.94 -4.69 -2.28
N ALA A 35 -13.44 -3.69 -3.00
CA ALA A 35 -14.24 -2.53 -3.40
C ALA A 35 -15.40 -2.95 -4.31
N THR A 36 -15.15 -3.83 -5.28
CA THR A 36 -16.18 -4.33 -6.21
C THR A 36 -17.24 -5.13 -5.46
N ALA A 37 -16.83 -6.10 -4.64
CA ALA A 37 -17.77 -6.89 -3.83
C ALA A 37 -18.58 -6.00 -2.88
N GLY A 38 -17.92 -5.04 -2.21
CA GLY A 38 -18.57 -4.08 -1.33
C GLY A 38 -19.51 -3.13 -2.07
N ALA A 39 -19.18 -2.73 -3.30
CA ALA A 39 -20.04 -1.90 -4.12
C ALA A 39 -21.31 -2.65 -4.56
N VAL A 40 -21.19 -3.93 -4.91
CA VAL A 40 -22.34 -4.80 -5.22
C VAL A 40 -23.24 -4.99 -4.00
N ALA A 41 -22.65 -5.23 -2.82
CA ALA A 41 -23.41 -5.53 -1.61
C ALA A 41 -24.02 -4.28 -0.93
N PHE A 42 -23.30 -3.16 -0.93
CA PHE A 42 -23.60 -1.99 -0.09
C PHE A 42 -23.65 -0.66 -0.87
N GLY A 43 -23.40 -0.68 -2.18
CA GLY A 43 -23.29 0.51 -3.02
C GLY A 43 -21.89 1.14 -3.02
N ALA A 44 -21.59 1.94 -4.05
CA ALA A 44 -20.24 2.44 -4.33
C ALA A 44 -19.59 3.19 -3.15
N ARG A 45 -20.34 4.06 -2.46
CA ARG A 45 -19.80 4.84 -1.32
C ARG A 45 -19.40 3.93 -0.15
N ALA A 46 -20.26 2.98 0.21
CA ALA A 46 -20.02 2.06 1.31
C ALA A 46 -18.94 1.04 0.95
N GLY A 47 -18.91 0.54 -0.29
CA GLY A 47 -17.83 -0.31 -0.79
C GLY A 47 -16.45 0.36 -0.71
N ARG A 48 -16.36 1.64 -1.07
CA ARG A 48 -15.12 2.41 -0.93
C ARG A 48 -14.69 2.64 0.53
N LEU A 49 -15.64 2.88 1.44
CA LEU A 49 -15.35 2.97 2.87
C LEU A 49 -14.90 1.62 3.44
N LEU A 50 -15.54 0.53 3.05
CA LEU A 50 -15.19 -0.83 3.48
C LEU A 50 -13.77 -1.18 3.09
N GLN A 51 -13.40 -1.01 1.80
CA GLN A 51 -12.04 -1.33 1.37
C GLN A 51 -10.99 -0.41 2.03
N ALA A 52 -11.30 0.87 2.21
CA ALA A 52 -10.38 1.82 2.84
C ALA A 52 -10.13 1.46 4.31
N GLY A 53 -11.19 1.11 5.05
CA GLY A 53 -11.08 0.64 6.43
C GLY A 53 -10.31 -0.67 6.53
N ALA A 54 -10.60 -1.64 5.66
CA ALA A 54 -9.87 -2.91 5.63
C ALA A 54 -8.38 -2.72 5.30
N PHE A 55 -8.07 -1.83 4.35
CA PHE A 55 -6.70 -1.46 4.00
C PHE A 55 -5.97 -0.78 5.17
N GLY A 56 -6.64 0.13 5.88
CA GLY A 56 -6.07 0.73 7.08
C GLY A 56 -5.74 -0.31 8.16
N LEU A 57 -6.69 -1.23 8.42
CA LEU A 57 -6.54 -2.27 9.42
C LEU A 57 -5.47 -3.32 9.07
N SER A 58 -5.22 -3.60 7.78
CA SER A 58 -4.17 -4.56 7.40
C SER A 58 -2.77 -4.12 7.82
N HIS A 59 -2.55 -2.81 7.99
CA HIS A 59 -1.26 -2.23 8.38
C HIS A 59 -0.97 -2.29 9.89
N ILE A 60 -1.85 -2.90 10.71
CA ILE A 60 -1.61 -3.07 12.15
C ILE A 60 -0.35 -3.91 12.39
N ALA A 61 -0.14 -4.97 11.60
CA ALA A 61 1.02 -5.85 11.77
C ALA A 61 2.33 -5.10 11.46
N ASP A 62 2.35 -4.33 10.38
CA ASP A 62 3.51 -3.53 9.98
C ASP A 62 3.83 -2.45 11.02
N ALA A 63 2.82 -1.72 11.49
CA ALA A 63 2.99 -0.70 12.53
C ALA A 63 3.62 -1.29 13.80
N ARG A 64 3.17 -2.48 14.22
CA ARG A 64 3.74 -3.17 15.38
C ARG A 64 5.17 -3.65 15.13
N ALA A 65 5.48 -4.11 13.92
CA ALA A 65 6.81 -4.58 13.56
C ALA A 65 7.84 -3.45 13.51
N THR A 66 7.42 -2.23 13.12
CA THR A 66 8.29 -1.05 13.03
C THR A 66 8.26 -0.16 14.28
N GLY A 67 7.35 -0.41 15.22
CA GLY A 67 7.19 0.42 16.42
C GLY A 67 6.43 1.74 16.19
N GLU A 68 5.75 1.87 15.05
CA GLU A 68 4.94 3.04 14.71
C GLU A 68 3.62 3.08 15.48
N PRO A 69 3.03 4.27 15.73
CA PRO A 69 1.74 4.39 16.42
C PRO A 69 0.61 3.73 15.62
N VAL A 70 0.13 2.56 16.07
CA VAL A 70 -0.89 1.76 15.37
C VAL A 70 -2.10 2.57 14.93
N ALA A 71 -2.68 3.39 15.82
CA ALA A 71 -3.85 4.21 15.48
C ALA A 71 -3.53 5.25 14.38
N GLY A 72 -2.34 5.85 14.43
CA GLY A 72 -1.87 6.80 13.43
C GLY A 72 -1.65 6.11 12.08
N THR A 73 -0.98 4.96 12.05
CA THR A 73 -0.74 4.19 10.83
C THR A 73 -2.05 3.76 10.18
N VAL A 74 -2.98 3.18 10.95
CA VAL A 74 -4.31 2.76 10.45
C VAL A 74 -5.08 3.94 9.87
N LEU A 75 -5.05 5.10 10.54
CA LEU A 75 -5.73 6.30 10.06
C LEU A 75 -5.13 6.80 8.74
N VAL A 76 -3.81 6.97 8.68
CA VAL A 76 -3.12 7.50 7.49
C VAL A 76 -3.29 6.55 6.30
N THR A 77 -3.07 5.26 6.51
CA THR A 77 -3.22 4.25 5.44
C THR A 77 -4.68 4.10 5.03
N GLY A 78 -5.63 4.18 5.96
CA GLY A 78 -7.06 4.23 5.63
C GLY A 78 -7.45 5.43 4.77
N ILE A 79 -6.92 6.63 5.07
CA ILE A 79 -7.10 7.83 4.22
C ILE A 79 -6.49 7.61 2.84
N ALA A 80 -5.27 7.08 2.76
CA ALA A 80 -4.63 6.75 1.49
C ALA A 80 -5.45 5.75 0.67
N GLY A 81 -5.93 4.67 1.30
CA GLY A 81 -6.81 3.68 0.68
C GLY A 81 -8.12 4.30 0.17
N TRP A 82 -8.69 5.26 0.91
CA TRP A 82 -9.87 6.01 0.43
C TRP A 82 -9.56 6.85 -0.80
N LEU A 83 -8.41 7.57 -0.81
CA LEU A 83 -7.96 8.37 -1.95
C LEU A 83 -7.70 7.51 -3.19
N PHE A 84 -7.07 6.35 -3.03
CA PHE A 84 -6.86 5.39 -4.12
C PHE A 84 -8.17 4.82 -4.64
N GLY A 85 -9.12 4.47 -3.75
CA GLY A 85 -10.46 4.06 -4.16
C GLY A 85 -11.21 5.16 -4.91
N TRP A 86 -11.12 6.42 -4.46
CA TRP A 86 -11.67 7.57 -5.17
C TRP A 86 -11.02 7.75 -6.55
N LEU A 87 -9.70 7.58 -6.65
CA LEU A 87 -8.96 7.69 -7.90
C LEU A 87 -9.37 6.58 -8.89
N ALA A 88 -9.57 5.36 -8.40
CA ALA A 88 -10.10 4.24 -9.19
C ALA A 88 -11.50 4.57 -9.73
N ASP A 89 -12.41 5.02 -8.86
CA ASP A 89 -13.78 5.40 -9.26
C ASP A 89 -13.78 6.55 -10.27
N ARG A 90 -12.91 7.54 -10.09
CA ARG A 90 -12.88 8.74 -10.93
C ARG A 90 -12.26 8.48 -12.31
N SER A 91 -11.32 7.56 -12.39
CA SER A 91 -10.62 7.17 -13.62
C SER A 91 -11.28 5.97 -14.32
N GLY A 92 -12.09 5.18 -13.60
CA GLY A 92 -12.61 3.90 -14.09
C GLY A 92 -11.53 2.83 -14.28
N SER A 93 -10.34 2.99 -13.68
CA SER A 93 -9.19 2.12 -13.93
C SER A 93 -8.40 1.83 -12.65
N LEU A 94 -8.02 0.56 -12.47
CA LEU A 94 -7.12 0.13 -11.40
C LEU A 94 -5.67 0.56 -11.66
N ALA A 95 -5.31 0.88 -12.92
CA ALA A 95 -3.97 1.35 -13.25
C ALA A 95 -3.66 2.71 -12.59
N ALA A 96 -4.66 3.59 -12.45
CA ALA A 96 -4.46 4.90 -11.85
C ALA A 96 -4.01 4.85 -10.38
N PRO A 97 -4.71 4.14 -9.47
CA PRO A 97 -4.22 3.95 -8.11
C PRO A 97 -2.95 3.10 -8.05
N MET A 98 -2.78 2.08 -8.92
CA MET A 98 -1.52 1.30 -8.98
C MET A 98 -0.30 2.17 -9.25
N LEU A 99 -0.37 3.07 -10.24
CA LEU A 99 0.76 3.95 -10.56
C LEU A 99 1.01 4.98 -9.45
N ALA A 100 -0.05 5.53 -8.85
CA ALA A 100 0.09 6.48 -7.74
C ALA A 100 0.72 5.81 -6.51
N HIS A 101 0.25 4.61 -6.17
CA HIS A 101 0.77 3.82 -5.05
C HIS A 101 2.21 3.38 -5.31
N LEU A 102 2.52 2.92 -6.52
CA LEU A 102 3.89 2.61 -6.93
C LEU A 102 4.79 3.82 -6.77
N ALA A 103 4.40 4.99 -7.29
CA ALA A 103 5.20 6.20 -7.16
C ALA A 103 5.48 6.58 -5.70
N ILE A 104 4.50 6.46 -4.81
CA ILE A 104 4.68 6.75 -3.38
C ILE A 104 5.65 5.76 -2.73
N ASN A 105 5.50 4.45 -3.00
CA ASN A 105 6.36 3.43 -2.40
C ASN A 105 7.79 3.51 -2.93
N GLU A 106 7.97 3.69 -4.23
CA GLU A 106 9.28 3.86 -4.86
C GLU A 106 9.98 5.13 -4.36
N ALA A 107 9.26 6.25 -4.21
CA ALA A 107 9.81 7.47 -3.65
C ALA A 107 10.29 7.26 -2.21
N GLY A 108 9.51 6.55 -1.38
CA GLY A 108 9.91 6.19 -0.02
C GLY A 108 11.14 5.29 0.02
N ALA A 109 11.18 4.26 -0.83
CA ALA A 109 12.30 3.34 -0.92
C ALA A 109 13.59 4.04 -1.38
N ILE A 110 13.51 4.89 -2.40
CA ILE A 110 14.62 5.71 -2.88
C ILE A 110 15.10 6.66 -1.78
N ALA A 111 14.21 7.30 -1.03
CA ALA A 111 14.58 8.18 0.08
C ALA A 111 15.35 7.42 1.17
N VAL A 112 14.91 6.20 1.51
CA VAL A 112 15.63 5.34 2.46
C VAL A 112 17.01 4.99 1.93
N LEU A 113 17.13 4.56 0.67
CA LEU A 113 18.41 4.22 0.05
C LEU A 113 19.35 5.41 -0.03
N ALA A 114 18.83 6.61 -0.28
CA ALA A 114 19.62 7.85 -0.33
C ALA A 114 20.20 8.21 1.04
N VAL A 115 19.41 8.11 2.11
CA VAL A 115 19.88 8.37 3.49
C VAL A 115 20.85 7.28 3.97
N GLN A 116 20.66 6.03 3.54
CA GLN A 116 21.53 4.91 3.90
C GLN A 116 22.81 4.81 3.09
N SER A 117 22.95 5.59 2.01
CA SER A 117 24.18 5.68 1.22
C SER A 117 25.02 6.82 1.81
N PRO A 118 25.93 6.57 2.78
CA PRO A 118 26.81 7.63 3.24
C PRO A 118 27.70 7.97 2.04
N HIS A 119 27.92 9.27 1.79
CA HIS A 119 28.80 9.79 0.74
C HIS A 119 29.95 8.83 0.41
N ARG A 120 29.85 8.15 -0.74
CA ARG A 120 31.00 7.57 -1.40
C ARG A 120 31.83 8.68 -2.03
#